data_AF-A0A7C0UGM6-F1
#
_entry.id   AF-A0A7C0UGM6-F1
#
_cell.length_a   1.000
_cell.length_b   1.000
_cell.length_c   1.000
_cell.angle_alpha   90.00
_cell.angle_beta   90.00
_cell.angle_gamma   90.00
#
_symmetry.space_group_name_H-M   'P 1'
#
loop_
_entity.id
_entity.type
_entity.pdbx_description
1 polymer ?
#
loop_
_entity_poly.entity_id
_entity_poly.type
_entity_poly.pdbx_seq_one_letter_code
_entity_poly.pdbx_strand_id
1 'polypeptide(L)'
;MIDKESVLKFFSTCNRPLSFKETISQMGLDRMEARRLRKILQGLVKSGELIMTRQGRYGTPEEMSLVKGYFEAHRDGYGFVIPEDPGQRDVFVPSKATLGAMEGDRVIVRIENPKKRDGRILRILERAQTRLVGTLEITKGVSFLKPKRRDIPFDIYIAPKDRKNAGNGDMVVAEILTYPTDKRPPSGKVIRILKKPEVPAEEVESIIDEFNLPRKFPTDVTKSARSLSAEIPGDEPGRRKDLQKLPTVTIDGERAKDFDDAISIKLRKFGYTLYVH
;
A
#
# COMPACT_ATOMS: atom_id res chain seq x y z
N MET A 1 -18.53 22.87 14.28
CA MET A 1 -19.08 21.69 13.56
C MET A 1 -17.98 20.64 13.52
N ILE A 2 -18.18 19.50 14.17
CA ILE A 2 -17.13 18.47 14.30
C ILE A 2 -16.68 17.86 12.96
N ASP A 3 -15.38 17.72 12.78
CA ASP A 3 -14.73 17.16 11.58
C ASP A 3 -13.62 16.16 11.95
N LYS A 4 -12.91 15.63 10.95
CA LYS A 4 -11.87 14.62 11.16
C LYS A 4 -10.66 15.18 11.93
N GLU A 5 -10.19 16.36 11.56
CA GLU A 5 -9.00 16.99 12.13
C GLU A 5 -9.19 17.39 13.59
N SER A 6 -10.34 17.98 13.93
CA SER A 6 -10.70 18.34 15.30
C SER A 6 -10.75 17.12 16.22
N VAL A 7 -11.28 15.99 15.75
CA VAL A 7 -11.29 14.73 16.52
C VAL A 7 -9.88 14.18 16.73
N LEU A 8 -9.03 14.17 15.70
CA LEU A 8 -7.65 13.71 15.83
C LEU A 8 -6.86 14.55 16.81
N LYS A 9 -6.96 15.87 16.69
CA LYS A 9 -6.30 16.83 17.58
C LYS A 9 -6.75 16.65 19.04
N PHE A 10 -8.02 16.35 19.25
CA PHE A 10 -8.53 16.03 20.59
C PHE A 10 -7.87 14.77 21.15
N PHE A 11 -7.85 13.67 20.37
CA PHE A 11 -7.23 12.43 20.83
C PHE A 11 -5.72 12.57 21.02
N SER A 12 -4.99 13.34 20.20
CA SER A 12 -3.55 13.57 20.41
C SER A 12 -3.21 14.36 21.69
N THR A 13 -4.21 15.03 22.29
CA THR A 13 -4.05 15.68 23.61
C THR A 13 -4.45 14.80 24.78
N CYS A 14 -5.01 13.62 24.50
CA CYS A 14 -5.39 12.67 25.53
C CYS A 14 -4.17 11.84 25.94
N ASN A 15 -4.05 11.52 27.22
CA ASN A 15 -3.00 10.61 27.73
C ASN A 15 -3.53 9.19 27.98
N ARG A 16 -4.78 8.91 27.56
CA ARG A 16 -5.43 7.62 27.74
C ARG A 16 -6.52 7.41 26.70
N PRO A 17 -6.80 6.15 26.32
CA PRO A 17 -7.97 5.84 25.49
C PRO A 17 -9.30 6.21 26.18
N LEU A 18 -10.22 6.79 25.42
CA LEU A 18 -11.53 7.25 25.89
C LEU A 18 -12.66 6.45 25.24
N SER A 19 -13.71 6.15 25.99
CA SER A 19 -14.95 5.58 25.43
C SER A 19 -15.73 6.62 24.63
N PHE A 20 -16.64 6.15 23.76
CA PHE A 20 -17.53 7.05 23.00
C PHE A 20 -18.30 8.05 23.89
N LYS A 21 -18.73 7.62 25.09
CA LYS A 21 -19.43 8.49 26.04
C LYS A 21 -18.50 9.53 26.66
N GLU A 22 -17.28 9.14 27.03
CA GLU A 22 -16.26 10.06 27.55
C GLU A 22 -15.88 11.11 26.50
N THR A 23 -15.72 10.72 25.23
CA THR A 23 -15.42 11.64 24.13
C THR A 23 -16.53 12.66 23.93
N ILE A 24 -17.81 12.25 23.94
CA ILE A 24 -18.95 13.18 23.84
C ILE A 24 -18.93 14.17 25.00
N SER A 25 -18.73 13.68 26.23
CA SER A 25 -18.73 14.52 27.43
C SER A 25 -17.59 15.53 27.42
N GLN A 26 -16.36 15.10 27.12
CA GLN A 26 -15.17 15.95 27.15
C GLN A 26 -15.11 16.94 25.98
N MET A 27 -15.62 16.58 24.80
CA MET A 27 -15.72 17.50 23.67
C MET A 27 -16.97 18.39 23.72
N GLY A 28 -17.87 18.19 24.69
CA GLY A 28 -19.09 18.98 24.85
C GLY A 28 -20.09 18.86 23.69
N LEU A 29 -20.22 17.66 23.10
CA LEU A 29 -20.96 17.47 21.85
C LEU A 29 -22.47 17.27 22.05
N ASP A 30 -23.26 17.85 21.16
CA ASP A 30 -24.70 17.63 21.11
C ASP A 30 -25.10 16.29 20.46
N ARG A 31 -26.41 16.01 20.39
CA ARG A 31 -26.93 14.75 19.81
C ARG A 31 -26.65 14.60 18.31
N MET A 32 -26.62 15.69 17.56
CA MET A 32 -26.35 15.69 16.11
C MET A 32 -24.86 15.47 15.87
N GLU A 33 -24.00 16.16 16.63
CA GLU A 33 -22.55 16.01 16.59
C GLU A 33 -22.11 14.64 17.08
N ALA A 34 -22.76 14.07 18.10
CA ALA A 34 -22.49 12.69 18.53
C ALA A 34 -22.74 11.66 17.42
N ARG A 35 -23.79 11.84 16.60
CA ARG A 35 -24.04 10.96 15.43
C ARG A 35 -22.92 11.11 14.40
N ARG A 36 -22.42 12.33 14.19
CA ARG A 36 -21.33 12.61 13.27
C ARG A 36 -19.98 12.06 13.77
N LEU A 37 -19.68 12.23 15.06
CA LEU A 37 -18.52 11.66 15.75
C LEU A 37 -18.43 10.16 15.50
N ARG A 38 -19.54 9.42 15.60
CA ARG A 38 -19.54 7.97 15.35
C ARG A 38 -19.03 7.61 13.96
N LYS A 39 -19.46 8.34 12.92
CA LYS A 39 -18.98 8.13 11.54
C LYS A 39 -17.51 8.50 11.39
N ILE A 40 -17.09 9.61 12.00
CA ILE A 40 -15.69 10.05 11.99
C ILE A 40 -14.78 9.01 12.66
N LEU A 41 -15.13 8.55 13.87
CA LEU A 41 -14.39 7.51 14.58
C LEU A 41 -14.30 6.21 13.78
N GLN A 42 -15.38 5.78 13.12
CA GLN A 42 -15.33 4.61 12.24
C GLN A 42 -14.35 4.81 11.07
N GLY A 43 -14.34 5.99 10.45
CA GLY A 43 -13.39 6.34 9.39
C GLY A 43 -11.95 6.34 9.88
N LEU A 44 -11.69 6.97 11.03
CA LEU A 44 -10.37 7.05 11.67
C LEU A 44 -9.84 5.68 12.10
N VAL A 45 -10.71 4.83 12.63
CA VAL A 45 -10.36 3.44 12.98
C VAL A 45 -10.13 2.59 11.73
N LYS A 46 -10.81 2.88 10.62
CA LYS A 46 -10.58 2.20 9.35
C LYS A 46 -9.25 2.63 8.71
N SER A 47 -8.89 3.92 8.79
CA SER A 47 -7.60 4.42 8.28
C SER A 47 -6.41 4.10 9.19
N GLY A 48 -6.66 3.69 10.43
CA GLY A 48 -5.63 3.37 11.42
C GLY A 48 -5.10 4.58 12.19
N GLU A 49 -5.68 5.76 12.00
CA GLU A 49 -5.31 6.97 12.75
C GLU A 49 -5.84 6.97 14.18
N LEU A 50 -6.90 6.21 14.46
CA LEU A 50 -7.31 5.85 15.81
C LEU A 50 -7.41 4.34 15.97
N ILE A 51 -7.25 3.87 17.19
CA ILE A 51 -7.33 2.46 17.53
C ILE A 51 -8.48 2.26 18.51
N MET A 52 -9.37 1.32 18.19
CA MET A 52 -10.42 0.89 19.11
C MET A 52 -9.96 -0.35 19.89
N THR A 53 -9.89 -0.22 21.20
CA THR A 53 -9.57 -1.33 22.11
C THR A 53 -10.72 -2.34 22.15
N ARG A 54 -10.46 -3.56 22.64
CA ARG A 54 -11.50 -4.57 22.92
C ARG A 54 -12.59 -4.07 23.88
N GLN A 55 -12.29 -3.08 24.72
CA GLN A 55 -13.23 -2.47 25.66
C GLN A 55 -14.05 -1.32 25.03
N GLY A 56 -13.92 -1.07 23.72
CA GLY A 56 -14.66 0.00 23.03
C GLY A 56 -14.16 1.41 23.32
N ARG A 57 -12.87 1.55 23.69
CA ARG A 57 -12.19 2.83 23.89
C ARG A 57 -11.33 3.18 22.68
N TYR A 58 -11.22 4.46 22.35
CA TYR A 58 -10.47 5.01 21.22
C TYR A 58 -9.23 5.74 21.74
N GLY A 59 -8.10 5.60 21.05
CA GLY A 59 -6.87 6.33 21.35
C GLY A 59 -5.96 6.41 20.13
N THR A 60 -4.93 7.24 20.19
CA THR A 60 -3.91 7.32 19.14
C THR A 60 -3.01 6.08 19.16
N PRO A 61 -2.38 5.72 18.01
CA PRO A 61 -1.40 4.65 17.98
C PRO A 61 -0.22 4.89 18.95
N GLU A 62 0.32 6.11 19.01
CA GLU A 62 1.49 6.43 19.84
C GLU A 62 1.24 6.18 21.34
N GLU A 63 0.10 6.62 21.88
CA GLU A 63 -0.29 6.40 23.28
C GLU A 63 -0.38 4.92 23.67
N MET A 64 -0.52 4.04 22.68
CA MET A 64 -0.75 2.61 22.88
C MET A 64 0.48 1.75 22.55
N SER A 65 1.64 2.37 22.29
CA SER A 65 2.86 1.75 21.77
C SER A 65 2.61 1.02 20.44
N LEU A 66 1.77 1.62 19.59
CA LEU A 66 1.41 1.08 18.29
C LEU A 66 2.11 1.85 17.19
N VAL A 67 2.62 1.12 16.21
CA VAL A 67 3.28 1.66 15.03
C VAL A 67 2.53 1.19 13.80
N LYS A 68 2.29 2.12 12.86
CA LYS A 68 1.81 1.78 11.53
C LYS A 68 3.00 1.60 10.61
N GLY A 69 2.92 0.62 9.73
CA GLY A 69 4.00 0.33 8.81
C GLY A 69 3.64 -0.71 7.78
N TYR A 70 4.62 -1.04 6.95
CA TYR A 70 4.54 -2.09 5.95
C TYR A 70 5.27 -3.34 6.44
N PHE A 71 4.63 -4.49 6.30
CA PHE A 71 5.19 -5.77 6.71
C PHE A 71 6.10 -6.34 5.62
N GLU A 72 7.36 -6.54 5.95
CA GLU A 72 8.32 -7.33 5.16
C GLU A 72 8.40 -8.74 5.72
N ALA A 73 7.99 -9.72 4.92
CA ALA A 73 7.96 -11.12 5.26
C ALA A 73 9.32 -11.78 5.02
N HIS A 74 9.72 -12.63 5.96
CA HIS A 74 10.85 -13.53 5.80
C HIS A 74 10.36 -14.95 5.49
N ARG A 75 11.15 -15.71 4.72
CA ARG A 75 10.85 -17.10 4.33
C ARG A 75 10.61 -18.07 5.50
N ASP A 76 11.17 -17.76 6.67
CA ASP A 76 11.01 -18.56 7.90
C ASP A 76 9.72 -18.19 8.68
N GLY A 77 8.87 -17.33 8.10
CA GLY A 77 7.56 -16.97 8.61
C GLY A 77 7.53 -15.79 9.59
N TYR A 78 8.67 -15.34 10.09
CA TYR A 78 8.78 -14.05 10.80
C TYR A 78 8.83 -12.89 9.81
N GLY A 79 8.84 -11.65 10.29
CA GLY A 79 9.06 -10.49 9.44
C GLY A 79 9.44 -9.23 10.22
N PHE A 80 9.50 -8.12 9.50
CA PHE A 80 9.74 -6.79 10.05
C PHE A 80 8.60 -5.87 9.65
N VAL A 81 8.29 -4.90 10.50
CA VAL A 81 7.39 -3.81 10.15
C VAL A 81 8.22 -2.55 10.01
N ILE A 82 8.31 -2.05 8.77
CA ILE A 82 8.94 -0.78 8.43
C ILE A 82 7.94 0.34 8.75
N PRO A 83 8.23 1.22 9.73
CA PRO A 83 7.32 2.29 10.11
C PRO A 83 7.06 3.26 8.95
N GLU A 84 5.84 3.78 8.84
CA GLU A 84 5.51 4.85 7.88
C GLU A 84 6.22 6.17 8.20
N ASP A 85 6.45 6.43 9.48
CA ASP A 85 7.10 7.65 9.94
C ASP A 85 8.63 7.55 9.77
N PRO A 86 9.25 8.46 8.99
CA PRO A 86 10.69 8.43 8.73
C PRO A 86 11.52 8.49 10.02
N GLY A 87 12.66 7.78 10.03
CA GLY A 87 13.63 7.82 11.13
C GLY A 87 13.33 6.89 12.30
N GLN A 88 12.20 6.16 12.27
CA GLN A 88 11.93 5.07 13.20
C GLN A 88 12.66 3.79 12.76
N ARG A 89 13.15 2.98 13.71
CA ARG A 89 13.72 1.66 13.41
C ARG A 89 12.61 0.64 13.18
N ASP A 90 12.94 -0.40 12.44
CA ASP A 90 12.02 -1.50 12.16
C ASP A 90 11.62 -2.26 13.42
N VAL A 91 10.41 -2.83 13.38
CA VAL A 91 9.89 -3.66 14.48
C VAL A 91 9.96 -5.12 14.05
N PHE A 92 10.71 -5.94 14.77
CA PHE A 92 10.74 -7.38 14.52
C PHE A 92 9.42 -8.02 14.95
N VAL A 93 8.87 -8.89 14.11
CA VAL A 93 7.63 -9.63 14.39
C VAL A 93 7.91 -11.14 14.24
N PRO A 94 7.88 -11.92 15.34
CA PRO A 94 8.08 -13.36 15.27
C PRO A 94 6.92 -14.04 14.52
N SER A 95 7.17 -15.22 13.96
CA SER A 95 6.22 -15.96 13.11
C SER A 95 4.83 -16.14 13.72
N LYS A 96 4.77 -16.44 15.03
CA LYS A 96 3.51 -16.60 15.80
C LYS A 96 2.73 -15.29 16.05
N ALA A 97 3.26 -14.16 15.61
CA ALA A 97 2.74 -12.83 15.93
C ALA A 97 2.46 -11.99 14.67
N THR A 98 2.56 -12.58 13.48
CA THR A 98 2.34 -11.90 12.20
C THR A 98 0.87 -11.70 11.86
N LEU A 99 -0.04 -12.42 12.53
CA LEU A 99 -1.48 -12.42 12.22
C LEU A 99 -1.76 -12.79 10.75
N GLY A 100 -0.88 -13.57 10.12
CA GLY A 100 -0.99 -13.90 8.69
C GLY A 100 -0.81 -12.71 7.76
N ALA A 101 -0.04 -11.70 8.18
CA ALA A 101 0.43 -10.65 7.29
C ALA A 101 1.32 -11.24 6.20
N MET A 102 1.17 -10.71 4.99
CA MET A 102 1.94 -11.06 3.81
C MET A 102 2.82 -9.87 3.41
N GLU A 103 3.81 -10.14 2.56
CA GLU A 103 4.73 -9.13 2.04
C GLU A 103 4.00 -7.88 1.52
N GLY A 104 4.41 -6.72 2.02
CA GLY A 104 3.87 -5.41 1.67
C GLY A 104 2.56 -5.04 2.37
N ASP A 105 1.95 -5.93 3.17
CA ASP A 105 0.72 -5.61 3.89
C ASP A 105 0.93 -4.40 4.79
N ARG A 106 -0.03 -3.47 4.77
CA ARG A 106 -0.03 -2.33 5.68
C ARG A 106 -0.65 -2.76 7.00
N VAL A 107 0.07 -2.61 8.10
CA VAL A 107 -0.28 -3.21 9.40
C VAL A 107 -0.16 -2.22 10.55
N ILE A 108 -0.83 -2.57 11.65
CA ILE A 108 -0.60 -1.97 12.97
C ILE A 108 0.09 -3.02 13.83
N VAL A 109 1.31 -2.69 14.26
CA VAL A 109 2.11 -3.51 15.17
C VAL A 109 2.12 -2.88 16.55
N ARG A 110 1.99 -3.70 17.60
CA ARG A 110 2.24 -3.30 18.98
C ARG A 110 3.64 -3.71 19.38
N ILE A 111 4.44 -2.76 19.85
CA ILE A 111 5.75 -3.05 20.43
C ILE A 111 5.54 -3.69 21.80
N GLU A 112 6.04 -4.90 22.00
CA GLU A 112 5.97 -5.63 23.27
C GLU A 112 7.27 -5.47 24.07
N ASN A 113 8.43 -5.42 23.41
CA ASN A 113 9.71 -5.13 24.05
C ASN A 113 10.41 -3.92 23.42
N PRO A 114 10.41 -2.75 24.09
CA PRO A 114 11.07 -1.55 23.56
C PRO A 114 12.59 -1.68 23.36
N LYS A 115 13.27 -2.54 24.15
CA LYS A 115 14.74 -2.71 24.04
C LYS A 115 15.15 -3.53 22.82
N LYS A 116 14.45 -4.65 22.59
CA LYS A 116 14.67 -5.51 21.41
C LYS A 116 13.90 -5.05 20.19
N ARG A 117 12.93 -4.14 20.39
CA ARG A 117 12.00 -3.64 19.39
C ARG A 117 11.27 -4.76 18.66
N ASP A 118 10.82 -5.76 19.42
CA ASP A 118 9.93 -6.80 18.93
C ASP A 118 8.47 -6.48 19.26
N GLY A 119 7.56 -7.06 18.49
CA GLY A 119 6.15 -6.77 18.61
C GLY A 119 5.26 -7.79 17.94
N ARG A 120 3.97 -7.48 17.93
CA ARG A 120 2.94 -8.31 17.31
C ARG A 120 1.99 -7.50 16.47
N ILE A 121 1.57 -8.07 15.35
CA ILE A 121 0.57 -7.46 14.49
C ILE A 121 -0.79 -7.59 15.17
N LEU A 122 -1.43 -6.45 15.41
CA LEU A 122 -2.79 -6.39 15.96
C LEU A 122 -3.84 -6.41 14.87
N ARG A 123 -3.52 -5.78 13.73
CA ARG A 123 -4.46 -5.59 12.63
C ARG A 123 -3.73 -5.36 11.32
N ILE A 124 -4.31 -5.89 10.25
CA ILE A 124 -3.91 -5.63 8.88
C ILE A 124 -4.90 -4.61 8.33
N LEU A 125 -4.38 -3.42 7.99
CA LEU A 125 -5.15 -2.28 7.49
C LEU A 125 -5.46 -2.46 6.01
N GLU A 126 -4.47 -2.88 5.23
CA GLU A 126 -4.57 -3.03 3.79
C GLU A 126 -3.75 -4.24 3.34
N ARG A 127 -4.33 -5.02 2.41
CA ARG A 127 -3.66 -6.19 1.83
C ARG A 127 -2.93 -5.75 0.56
N ALA A 128 -1.62 -5.95 0.51
CA ALA A 128 -0.85 -5.64 -0.69
C ALA A 128 -1.10 -6.68 -1.78
N GLN A 129 -1.21 -7.95 -1.40
CA GLN A 129 -1.37 -9.06 -2.32
C GLN A 129 -2.79 -9.60 -2.26
N THR A 130 -3.59 -9.36 -3.30
CA THR A 130 -4.92 -9.97 -3.45
C THR A 130 -4.95 -11.11 -4.45
N ARG A 131 -3.90 -11.23 -5.26
CA ARG A 131 -3.72 -12.22 -6.32
C ARG A 131 -2.30 -12.72 -6.33
N LEU A 132 -2.13 -13.98 -6.74
CA LEU A 132 -0.85 -14.64 -6.80
C LEU A 132 -0.73 -15.46 -8.08
N VAL A 133 0.50 -15.52 -8.59
CA VAL A 133 0.86 -16.38 -9.71
C VAL A 133 1.67 -17.55 -9.21
N GLY A 134 1.35 -18.73 -9.74
CA GLY A 134 1.95 -19.98 -9.31
C GLY A 134 1.58 -21.13 -10.22
N THR A 135 2.18 -22.28 -9.93
CA THR A 135 1.88 -23.54 -10.63
C THR A 135 0.80 -24.28 -9.86
N LEU A 136 -0.22 -24.75 -10.56
CA LEU A 136 -1.26 -25.57 -9.95
C LEU A 136 -0.79 -27.03 -9.88
N GLU A 137 -0.69 -27.56 -8.67
CA GLU A 137 -0.40 -28.97 -8.41
C GLU A 137 -1.66 -29.70 -7.94
N ILE A 138 -1.98 -30.82 -8.59
CA ILE A 138 -3.13 -31.65 -8.28
C ILE A 138 -2.63 -33.01 -7.81
N THR A 139 -2.82 -33.31 -6.53
CA THR A 139 -2.44 -34.58 -5.91
C THR A 139 -3.65 -35.22 -5.24
N LYS A 140 -3.98 -36.46 -5.63
CA LYS A 140 -5.11 -37.24 -5.06
C LYS A 140 -6.46 -36.46 -5.04
N GLY A 141 -6.71 -35.65 -6.07
CA GLY A 141 -7.92 -34.84 -6.22
C GLY A 141 -7.91 -33.51 -5.44
N VAL A 142 -6.87 -33.24 -4.66
CA VAL A 142 -6.68 -31.97 -3.96
C VAL A 142 -5.79 -31.07 -4.82
N SER A 143 -6.20 -29.82 -5.02
CA SER A 143 -5.46 -28.85 -5.84
C SER A 143 -4.83 -27.78 -4.95
N PHE A 144 -3.54 -27.50 -5.17
CA PHE A 144 -2.80 -26.46 -4.48
C PHE A 144 -2.12 -25.56 -5.50
N LEU A 145 -2.16 -24.26 -5.27
CA LEU A 145 -1.28 -23.33 -5.99
C LEU A 145 0.04 -23.24 -5.24
N LYS A 146 1.12 -23.58 -5.92
CA LYS A 146 2.50 -23.31 -5.52
C LYS A 146 2.88 -21.90 -5.96
N PRO A 147 2.99 -20.91 -5.04
CA PRO A 147 3.36 -19.56 -5.44
C PRO A 147 4.74 -19.55 -6.12
N LYS A 148 4.89 -18.76 -7.19
CA LYS A 148 6.19 -18.57 -7.84
C LYS A 148 7.15 -17.73 -6.98
N ARG A 149 6.56 -16.86 -6.15
CA ARG A 149 7.23 -15.99 -5.17
C ARG A 149 7.79 -16.78 -3.99
N ARG A 150 9.08 -16.59 -3.68
CA ARG A 150 9.80 -17.33 -2.62
C ARG A 150 9.54 -16.79 -1.21
N ASP A 151 9.09 -15.55 -1.10
CA ASP A 151 8.67 -14.87 0.13
C ASP A 151 7.32 -15.39 0.66
N ILE A 152 6.62 -16.24 -0.10
CA ILE A 152 5.36 -16.86 0.29
C ILE A 152 5.63 -18.35 0.61
N PRO A 153 5.82 -18.71 1.89
CA PRO A 153 6.29 -20.05 2.27
C PRO A 153 5.18 -21.11 2.34
N PHE A 154 3.99 -20.83 1.82
CA PHE A 154 2.83 -21.69 1.93
C PHE A 154 2.12 -21.86 0.59
N ASP A 155 1.52 -23.04 0.42
CA ASP A 155 0.66 -23.33 -0.70
C ASP A 155 -0.75 -22.80 -0.44
N ILE A 156 -1.47 -22.48 -1.53
CA ILE A 156 -2.85 -22.00 -1.43
C ILE A 156 -3.78 -23.11 -1.89
N TYR A 157 -4.68 -23.51 -1.01
CA TYR A 157 -5.68 -24.51 -1.34
C TYR A 157 -6.66 -23.96 -2.38
N ILE A 158 -6.86 -24.71 -3.47
CA ILE A 158 -7.84 -24.41 -4.51
C ILE A 158 -8.89 -25.52 -4.49
N ALA A 159 -10.13 -25.16 -4.13
CA ALA A 159 -11.22 -26.13 -4.14
C ALA A 159 -11.53 -26.58 -5.59
N PRO A 160 -12.05 -27.81 -5.82
CA PRO A 160 -12.35 -28.30 -7.17
C PRO A 160 -13.25 -27.36 -7.99
N LYS A 161 -14.24 -26.73 -7.34
CA LYS A 161 -15.14 -25.74 -7.96
C LYS A 161 -14.44 -24.44 -8.38
N ASP A 162 -13.33 -24.11 -7.73
CA ASP A 162 -12.59 -22.86 -7.86
C ASP A 162 -11.37 -22.99 -8.81
N ARG A 163 -11.15 -24.19 -9.37
CA ARG A 163 -10.04 -24.49 -10.29
C ARG A 163 -10.30 -24.03 -11.74
N LYS A 164 -11.55 -23.76 -12.10
CA LYS A 164 -11.98 -23.64 -13.52
C LYS A 164 -11.49 -24.89 -14.30
N ASN A 165 -10.95 -24.69 -15.50
CA ASN A 165 -10.41 -25.75 -16.36
C ASN A 165 -8.90 -25.96 -16.20
N ALA A 166 -8.28 -25.41 -15.14
CA ALA A 166 -6.84 -25.54 -14.94
C ALA A 166 -6.45 -26.99 -14.61
N GLY A 167 -5.45 -27.50 -15.31
CA GLY A 167 -4.87 -28.83 -15.14
C GLY A 167 -3.66 -28.83 -14.21
N ASN A 168 -3.11 -30.03 -13.98
CA ASN A 168 -1.90 -30.20 -13.19
C ASN A 168 -0.70 -29.66 -13.97
N GLY A 169 0.12 -28.83 -13.33
CA GLY A 169 1.28 -28.19 -13.95
C GLY A 169 0.99 -26.86 -14.65
N ASP A 170 -0.28 -26.45 -14.73
CA ASP A 170 -0.65 -25.17 -15.35
C ASP A 170 -0.15 -24.01 -14.49
N MET A 171 0.44 -23.01 -15.15
CA MET A 171 0.71 -21.72 -14.53
C MET A 171 -0.59 -20.92 -14.50
N VAL A 172 -0.97 -20.40 -13.33
CA VAL A 172 -2.26 -19.73 -13.17
C VAL A 172 -2.12 -18.48 -12.31
N VAL A 173 -3.04 -17.53 -12.53
CA VAL A 173 -3.31 -16.43 -11.60
C VAL A 173 -4.49 -16.85 -10.73
N ALA A 174 -4.30 -16.83 -9.42
CA ALA A 174 -5.34 -17.08 -8.44
C ALA A 174 -5.62 -15.84 -7.59
N GLU A 175 -6.89 -15.62 -7.26
CA GLU A 175 -7.32 -14.64 -6.26
C GLU A 175 -7.34 -15.29 -4.88
N ILE A 176 -6.78 -14.62 -3.87
CA ILE A 176 -6.79 -15.09 -2.48
C ILE A 176 -8.19 -14.87 -1.90
N LEU A 177 -8.88 -15.94 -1.53
CA LEU A 177 -10.19 -15.91 -0.89
C LEU A 177 -10.06 -15.78 0.62
N THR A 178 -9.13 -16.55 1.21
CA THR A 178 -8.80 -16.48 2.63
C THR A 178 -7.30 -16.43 2.81
N TYR A 179 -6.84 -15.46 3.59
CA TYR A 179 -5.43 -15.30 3.95
C TYR A 179 -5.00 -16.33 4.99
N PRO A 180 -3.69 -16.63 5.10
CA PRO A 180 -3.19 -17.56 6.11
C PRO A 180 -3.52 -17.06 7.51
N THR A 181 -3.74 -17.98 8.43
CA THR A 181 -3.81 -17.72 9.87
C THR A 181 -3.06 -18.84 10.60
N ASP A 182 -2.73 -18.65 11.88
CA ASP A 182 -2.07 -19.68 12.69
C ASP A 182 -2.83 -21.02 12.73
N LYS A 183 -4.13 -21.02 12.40
CA LYS A 183 -5.01 -22.20 12.48
C LYS A 183 -5.48 -22.72 11.14
N ARG A 184 -5.36 -21.94 10.06
CA ARG A 184 -5.96 -22.28 8.77
C ARG A 184 -5.04 -21.88 7.63
N PRO A 185 -4.79 -22.80 6.68
CA PRO A 185 -4.07 -22.44 5.46
C PRO A 185 -4.91 -21.48 4.62
N PRO A 186 -4.26 -20.72 3.72
CA PRO A 186 -4.97 -19.87 2.80
C PRO A 186 -5.72 -20.68 1.74
N SER A 187 -6.75 -20.05 1.19
CA SER A 187 -7.51 -20.59 0.06
C SER A 187 -7.67 -19.55 -1.02
N GLY A 188 -7.85 -20.01 -2.25
CA GLY A 188 -7.98 -19.15 -3.41
C GLY A 188 -8.84 -19.75 -4.50
N LYS A 189 -9.05 -18.97 -5.55
CA LYS A 189 -9.70 -19.42 -6.79
C LYS A 189 -8.89 -19.01 -7.99
N VAL A 190 -8.81 -19.89 -8.99
CA VAL A 190 -8.16 -19.60 -10.26
C VAL A 190 -9.01 -18.57 -11.02
N ILE A 191 -8.41 -17.43 -11.33
CA ILE A 191 -9.06 -16.39 -12.15
C ILE A 191 -8.62 -16.48 -13.62
N ARG A 192 -7.40 -16.95 -13.89
CA ARG A 192 -6.87 -17.09 -15.25
C ARG A 192 -5.79 -18.16 -15.33
N ILE A 193 -5.74 -18.88 -16.45
CA ILE A 193 -4.63 -19.78 -16.80
C ILE A 193 -3.66 -18.97 -17.68
N LEU A 194 -2.39 -18.94 -17.28
CA LEU A 194 -1.32 -18.32 -18.05
C LEU A 194 -0.79 -19.35 -19.04
N LYS A 195 -0.93 -19.04 -20.33
CA LYS A 195 -0.33 -19.86 -21.38
C LYS A 195 1.17 -19.62 -21.39
N LYS A 196 1.93 -20.63 -21.83
CA LYS A 196 3.34 -20.45 -22.13
C LYS A 196 3.43 -19.42 -23.27
N PRO A 197 4.16 -18.31 -23.08
CA PRO A 197 4.29 -17.31 -24.14
C PRO A 197 5.03 -17.93 -25.33
N GLU A 198 4.45 -17.83 -26.52
CA GLU A 198 5.07 -18.28 -27.76
C GLU A 198 5.77 -17.12 -28.49
N VAL A 199 5.38 -15.88 -28.17
CA VAL A 199 5.95 -14.65 -28.74
C VAL A 199 6.31 -13.65 -27.64
N PRO A 200 7.29 -12.75 -27.87
CA PRO A 200 7.75 -11.80 -26.85
C PRO A 200 6.66 -10.90 -26.25
N ALA A 201 5.63 -10.54 -27.03
CA ALA A 201 4.52 -9.72 -26.54
C ALA A 201 3.71 -10.44 -25.44
N GLU A 202 3.56 -11.76 -25.53
CA GLU A 202 2.86 -12.56 -24.51
C GLU A 202 3.68 -12.70 -23.23
N GLU A 203 5.01 -12.65 -23.33
CA GLU A 203 5.90 -12.66 -22.16
C GLU A 203 5.72 -11.39 -21.33
N VAL A 204 5.62 -10.23 -21.99
CA VAL A 204 5.33 -8.95 -21.32
C VAL A 204 3.98 -9.00 -20.61
N GLU A 205 2.94 -9.52 -21.27
CA GLU A 205 1.62 -9.67 -20.67
C GLU A 205 1.63 -10.60 -19.44
N SER A 206 2.37 -11.71 -19.52
CA SER A 206 2.58 -12.64 -18.41
C SER A 206 3.25 -11.96 -17.21
N ILE A 207 4.27 -11.11 -17.44
CA ILE A 207 4.95 -10.35 -16.38
C ILE A 207 4.00 -9.32 -15.74
N ILE A 208 3.26 -8.56 -16.55
CA ILE A 208 2.26 -7.60 -16.05
C ILE A 208 1.26 -8.31 -15.12
N ASP A 209 0.85 -9.51 -15.50
CA ASP A 209 -0.08 -10.34 -14.75
C ASP A 209 0.54 -10.94 -13.49
N GLU A 210 1.81 -11.37 -13.56
CA GLU A 210 2.59 -11.90 -12.44
C GLU A 210 2.75 -10.89 -11.31
N PHE A 211 3.10 -9.65 -11.66
CA PHE A 211 3.32 -8.58 -10.69
C PHE A 211 2.05 -7.76 -10.40
N ASN A 212 0.90 -8.15 -10.97
CA ASN A 212 -0.36 -7.43 -10.84
C ASN A 212 -0.20 -5.92 -11.14
N LEU A 213 0.58 -5.60 -12.18
CA LEU A 213 0.90 -4.22 -12.51
C LEU A 213 -0.35 -3.49 -13.00
N PRO A 214 -0.60 -2.24 -12.54
CA PRO A 214 -1.73 -1.46 -13.00
C PRO A 214 -1.65 -1.24 -14.52
N ARG A 215 -2.68 -1.72 -15.23
CA ARG A 215 -2.79 -1.51 -16.70
C ARG A 215 -3.37 -0.14 -17.06
N LYS A 216 -4.01 0.52 -16.09
CA LYS A 216 -4.70 1.79 -16.29
C LYS A 216 -4.43 2.69 -15.10
N PHE A 217 -4.26 3.98 -15.36
CA PHE A 217 -4.24 4.98 -14.31
C PHE A 217 -5.60 5.05 -13.61
N PRO A 218 -5.64 5.39 -12.31
CA PRO A 218 -6.89 5.64 -11.61
C PRO A 218 -7.74 6.69 -12.34
N THR A 219 -9.06 6.56 -12.23
CA THR A 219 -10.00 7.47 -12.88
C THR A 219 -9.81 8.91 -12.44
N ASP A 220 -9.49 9.14 -11.18
CA ASP A 220 -9.36 10.49 -10.63
C ASP A 220 -8.08 11.16 -11.13
N VAL A 221 -7.00 10.39 -11.27
CA VAL A 221 -5.75 10.82 -11.92
C VAL A 221 -6.02 11.19 -13.39
N THR A 222 -6.74 10.32 -14.11
CA THR A 222 -7.05 10.55 -15.53
C THR A 222 -7.96 11.77 -15.73
N LYS A 223 -8.93 11.98 -14.83
CA LYS A 223 -9.80 13.18 -14.82
C LYS A 223 -9.00 14.45 -14.54
N SER A 224 -8.12 14.41 -13.53
CA SER A 224 -7.25 15.53 -13.19
C SER A 224 -6.37 15.91 -14.39
N ALA A 225 -5.70 14.93 -15.00
CA ALA A 225 -4.87 15.15 -16.18
C ALA A 225 -5.66 15.77 -17.35
N ARG A 226 -6.90 15.32 -17.59
CA ARG A 226 -7.78 15.87 -18.64
C ARG A 226 -8.28 17.28 -18.35
N SER A 227 -8.30 17.70 -17.09
CA SER A 227 -8.73 19.04 -16.68
C SER A 227 -7.63 20.10 -16.80
N LEU A 228 -6.39 19.68 -17.06
CA LEU A 228 -5.29 20.60 -17.31
C LEU A 228 -5.52 21.34 -18.63
N SER A 229 -5.45 22.68 -18.56
CA SER A 229 -5.44 23.52 -19.75
C SER A 229 -4.09 23.41 -20.45
N ALA A 230 -4.09 23.45 -21.79
CA ALA A 230 -2.86 23.63 -22.57
C ALA A 230 -2.31 25.06 -22.45
N GLU A 231 -3.15 26.01 -22.02
CA GLU A 231 -2.72 27.38 -21.78
C GLU A 231 -1.99 27.44 -20.44
N ILE A 232 -0.78 28.00 -20.46
CA ILE A 232 -0.05 28.35 -19.25
C ILE A 232 -0.88 29.43 -18.55
N PRO A 233 -1.41 29.16 -17.33
CA PRO A 233 -2.14 30.17 -16.58
C PRO A 233 -1.26 31.42 -16.46
N GLY A 234 -1.83 32.60 -16.70
CA GLY A 234 -1.11 33.87 -16.64
C GLY A 234 -0.21 33.92 -15.42
N ASP A 235 1.09 34.10 -15.67
CA ASP A 235 2.15 33.96 -14.67
C ASP A 235 1.83 34.82 -13.43
N GLU A 236 1.92 34.26 -12.23
CA GLU A 236 1.98 35.06 -11.01
C GLU A 236 3.25 35.92 -11.11
N PRO A 237 3.16 37.25 -11.17
CA PRO A 237 4.32 38.09 -11.40
C PRO A 237 5.43 37.79 -10.39
N GLY A 238 6.58 37.31 -10.88
CA GLY A 238 7.78 37.07 -10.07
C GLY A 238 8.06 35.62 -9.64
N ARG A 239 7.18 34.66 -9.94
CA ARG A 239 7.40 33.25 -9.55
C ARG A 239 8.23 32.46 -10.56
N ARG A 240 8.14 32.80 -11.85
CA ARG A 240 8.92 32.16 -12.93
C ARG A 240 9.71 33.20 -13.69
N LYS A 241 10.81 32.77 -14.29
CA LYS A 241 11.65 33.60 -15.17
C LYS A 241 11.45 33.15 -16.60
N ASP A 242 11.08 34.08 -17.48
CA ASP A 242 10.98 33.79 -18.91
C ASP A 242 12.39 33.60 -19.52
N LEU A 243 12.64 32.39 -20.02
CA LEU A 243 13.86 31.99 -20.70
C LEU A 243 13.59 31.52 -22.14
N GLN A 244 12.43 31.81 -22.73
CA GLN A 244 12.07 31.35 -24.08
C GLN A 244 13.06 31.78 -25.17
N LYS A 245 13.83 32.86 -24.94
CA LYS A 245 14.87 33.35 -25.86
C LYS A 245 16.24 32.68 -25.69
N LEU A 246 16.41 31.85 -24.65
CA LEU A 246 17.65 31.12 -24.42
C LEU A 246 17.62 29.84 -25.28
N PRO A 247 18.62 29.61 -26.15
CA PRO A 247 18.69 28.36 -26.90
C PRO A 247 18.80 27.17 -25.94
N THR A 248 17.81 26.28 -26.05
CA THR A 248 17.63 25.13 -25.15
C THR A 248 17.40 23.90 -25.99
N VAL A 249 18.08 22.80 -25.64
CA VAL A 249 17.99 21.51 -26.33
C VAL A 249 17.76 20.40 -25.33
N THR A 250 17.11 19.33 -25.76
CA THR A 250 17.08 18.04 -25.06
C THR A 250 17.90 17.03 -25.86
N ILE A 251 18.46 16.01 -25.20
CA ILE A 251 19.34 15.02 -25.83
C ILE A 251 18.83 13.63 -25.45
N ASP A 252 17.91 13.12 -26.26
CA ASP A 252 17.15 11.91 -25.98
C ASP A 252 17.16 10.96 -27.17
N GLY A 253 16.77 9.70 -26.92
CA GLY A 253 16.58 8.73 -27.98
C GLY A 253 15.45 9.12 -28.92
N GLU A 254 15.57 8.78 -30.21
CA GLU A 254 14.60 9.12 -31.27
C GLU A 254 13.14 8.73 -30.93
N ARG A 255 12.95 7.69 -30.11
CA ARG A 255 11.64 7.14 -29.72
C ARG A 255 11.16 7.58 -28.34
N ALA A 256 11.90 8.44 -27.63
CA ALA A 256 11.50 8.96 -26.33
C ALA A 256 10.22 9.81 -26.44
N LYS A 257 9.42 9.84 -25.37
CA LYS A 257 8.15 10.59 -25.31
C LYS A 257 8.02 11.45 -24.05
N ASP A 258 9.02 11.38 -23.19
CA ASP A 258 9.12 11.86 -21.83
C ASP A 258 10.40 12.69 -21.69
N PHE A 259 10.43 13.82 -22.40
CA PHE A 259 11.57 14.75 -22.39
C PHE A 259 11.57 15.55 -21.09
N ASP A 260 12.17 14.97 -20.04
CA ASP A 260 12.14 15.53 -18.69
C ASP A 260 13.23 16.58 -18.44
N ASP A 261 14.38 16.46 -19.13
CA ASP A 261 15.54 17.33 -18.93
C ASP A 261 15.82 18.19 -20.16
N ALA A 262 16.23 19.44 -19.92
CA ALA A 262 16.72 20.32 -20.98
C ALA A 262 17.98 21.08 -20.55
N ILE A 263 18.85 21.37 -21.52
CA ILE A 263 20.09 22.10 -21.27
C ILE A 263 20.21 23.35 -22.13
N SER A 264 20.77 24.40 -21.54
CA SER A 264 21.22 25.58 -22.28
C SER A 264 22.64 25.93 -21.88
N ILE A 265 23.42 26.41 -22.85
CA ILE A 265 24.78 26.89 -22.59
C ILE A 265 24.90 28.33 -23.05
N LYS A 266 25.48 29.17 -22.21
CA LYS A 266 25.81 30.56 -22.53
C LYS A 266 27.31 30.81 -22.36
N LEU A 267 27.98 31.16 -23.45
CA LEU A 267 29.38 31.58 -23.42
C LEU A 267 29.56 32.87 -22.61
N ARG A 268 30.63 32.93 -21.80
CA ARG A 268 31.02 34.09 -21.01
C ARG A 268 32.42 34.55 -21.42
N LYS A 269 32.86 35.71 -20.88
CA LYS A 269 34.22 36.23 -21.08
C LYS A 269 35.29 35.22 -20.64
N PHE A 270 35.00 34.45 -19.59
CA PHE A 270 35.80 33.32 -19.13
C PHE A 270 34.85 32.15 -18.83
N GLY A 271 34.93 31.09 -19.63
CA GLY A 271 34.14 29.87 -19.46
C GLY A 271 32.68 29.97 -19.94
N TYR A 272 31.82 29.14 -19.35
CA TYR A 272 30.44 28.94 -19.75
C TYR A 272 29.50 28.97 -18.55
N THR A 273 28.27 29.42 -18.75
CA THR A 273 27.15 29.14 -17.84
C THR A 273 26.34 27.99 -18.42
N LEU A 274 26.22 26.90 -17.66
CA LEU A 274 25.31 25.80 -17.95
C LEU A 274 24.02 25.99 -17.17
N TYR A 275 22.89 25.82 -17.85
CA TYR A 275 21.55 25.75 -17.27
C TYR A 275 21.05 24.32 -17.44
N VAL A 276 20.52 23.74 -16.36
CA VAL A 276 19.76 22.48 -16.35
C VAL A 276 18.36 22.88 -15.90
N HIS A 277 17.35 22.57 -16.72
CA HIS A 277 15.95 22.94 -16.50
C HIS A 277 15.14 21.73 -16.07
#